data_AF-A0A2S9GAY0-F1
#
_entry.id   AF-A0A2S9GAY0-F1
#
_cell.length_a   1.000
_cell.length_b   1.000
_cell.length_c   1.000
_cell.angle_alpha   90.00
_cell.angle_beta   90.00
_cell.angle_gamma   90.00
#
_symmetry.space_group_name_H-M   'P 1'
#
loop_
_entity.id
_entity.type
_entity.pdbx_description
1 polymer ?
#
loop_
_entity_poly.entity_id
_entity_poly.type
_entity_poly.pdbx_seq_one_letter_code
_entity_poly.pdbx_strand_id
1 'polypeptide(L)' 'HDVLALAIPVLSSTEVVTQKLRALHEHHCDFATLLPVVRAVRGQLEWPLIREATSENPFASAFLYLCDSLGISENP' A
#
# COMPACT_ATOMS: atom_id res chain seq x y z
N HIS A 1 -37.73 3.41 13.71
CA HIS A 1 -36.94 3.06 12.53
C HIS A 1 -35.64 2.48 13.06
N ASP A 2 -35.54 1.15 13.13
CA ASP A 2 -34.34 0.47 13.63
C ASP A 2 -33.38 0.24 12.46
N VAL A 3 -32.15 0.73 12.58
CA VAL A 3 -31.10 0.52 11.57
C VAL A 3 -30.30 -0.70 12.01
N LEU A 4 -30.52 -1.84 11.37
CA LEU A 4 -29.68 -3.03 11.53
C LEU A 4 -28.45 -2.89 10.64
N ALA A 5 -27.29 -2.60 11.25
CA ALA A 5 -26.01 -2.58 10.54
C ALA A 5 -25.37 -3.98 10.55
N LEU A 6 -25.08 -4.53 9.36
CA LEU A 6 -24.29 -5.74 9.20
C LEU A 6 -22.83 -5.35 8.93
N ALA A 7 -21.90 -5.80 9.78
CA ALA A 7 -20.48 -5.63 9.53
C ALA A 7 -20.04 -6.61 8.42
N ILE A 8 -19.55 -6.07 7.31
CA ILE A 8 -18.91 -6.85 6.24
C ILE A 8 -17.39 -6.79 6.45
N PRO A 9 -16.68 -7.94 6.48
CA PRO A 9 -15.23 -7.94 6.60
C PRO A 9 -14.61 -7.35 5.33
N VAL A 10 -13.95 -6.21 5.48
CA VAL A 10 -13.13 -5.58 4.43
C VAL A 10 -11.66 -5.79 4.72
N LEU A 11 -10.85 -5.89 3.68
CA LEU A 11 -9.39 -5.92 3.82
C LEU A 11 -8.89 -4.62 4.43
N SER A 12 -7.86 -4.71 5.26
CA SER A 12 -7.18 -3.53 5.79
C SER A 12 -6.49 -2.74 4.68
N SER A 13 -6.27 -1.44 4.90
CA SER A 13 -5.51 -0.59 3.98
C SER A 13 -4.10 -1.15 3.70
N THR A 14 -3.45 -1.72 4.73
CA THR A 14 -2.16 -2.41 4.62
C THR A 14 -2.23 -3.60 3.66
N GLU A 15 -3.23 -4.47 3.80
CA GLU A 15 -3.38 -5.65 2.92
C GLU A 15 -3.67 -5.24 1.48
N VAL A 16 -4.57 -4.27 1.27
CA VAL A 16 -4.90 -3.76 -0.05
C VAL A 16 -3.68 -3.18 -0.74
N VAL A 17 -2.89 -2.36 -0.05
CA VAL A 17 -1.65 -1.78 -0.61
C VAL A 17 -0.61 -2.86 -0.88
N THR A 18 -0.43 -3.82 0.04
CA THR A 18 0.50 -4.94 -0.13
C THR A 18 0.16 -5.76 -1.39
N GLN A 19 -1.11 -6.08 -1.59
CA GLN A 19 -1.56 -6.82 -2.78
C GLN A 19 -1.33 -6.01 -4.07
N LYS A 20 -1.61 -4.70 -4.06
CA LYS A 20 -1.32 -3.82 -5.21
C LYS A 20 0.16 -3.78 -5.54
N LEU A 21 1.03 -3.69 -4.53
CA LEU A 21 2.48 -3.67 -4.72
C LEU A 21 3.00 -5.00 -5.27
N ARG A 22 2.49 -6.13 -4.77
CA ARG A 22 2.84 -7.47 -5.29
C ARG A 22 2.43 -7.65 -6.76
N ALA A 23 1.37 -6.98 -7.20
CA ALA A 23 0.89 -7.03 -8.58
C ALA A 23 1.69 -6.15 -9.55
N LEU A 24 2.67 -5.37 -9.09
CA LEU A 24 3.52 -4.58 -9.97
C LEU A 24 4.48 -5.49 -10.76
N HIS A 25 4.58 -5.24 -12.06
CA HIS A 25 5.53 -5.89 -12.97
C HIS A 25 5.81 -4.99 -14.19
N GLU A 26 6.66 -5.43 -15.11
CA GLU A 26 7.16 -4.61 -16.23
C GLU A 26 6.07 -3.92 -17.08
N HIS A 27 4.94 -4.60 -17.32
CA HIS A 27 3.83 -4.05 -18.11
C HIS A 27 2.81 -3.27 -17.28
N HIS A 28 2.89 -3.39 -15.95
CA HIS A 28 1.95 -2.76 -15.02
C HIS A 28 2.70 -2.11 -13.86
N CYS A 29 3.65 -1.22 -14.19
CA CYS A 29 4.40 -0.41 -13.25
C CYS A 29 4.00 1.06 -13.41
N ASP A 30 2.84 1.43 -12.86
CA ASP A 30 2.35 2.80 -12.88
C ASP A 30 2.33 3.38 -11.45
N PHE A 31 3.40 4.06 -11.10
CA PHE A 31 3.52 4.73 -9.81
C PHE A 31 2.67 6.01 -9.73
N ALA A 32 2.35 6.64 -10.87
CA ALA A 32 1.57 7.87 -10.89
C ALA A 32 0.14 7.64 -10.40
N THR A 33 -0.43 6.46 -10.65
CA THR A 33 -1.75 6.06 -10.13
C THR A 33 -1.69 5.56 -8.68
N LEU A 34 -0.58 4.94 -8.28
CA LEU A 34 -0.45 4.33 -6.96
C LEU A 34 -0.07 5.35 -5.86
N LEU A 35 0.79 6.32 -6.18
CA LEU A 35 1.29 7.32 -5.23
C LEU A 35 0.17 8.14 -4.55
N PRO A 36 -0.85 8.68 -5.25
CA PRO A 36 -1.92 9.43 -4.61
C PRO A 36 -2.72 8.57 -3.62
N VAL A 37 -2.98 7.31 -3.98
CA VAL A 37 -3.72 6.36 -3.14
C VAL A 37 -2.93 6.08 -1.85
N VAL A 38 -1.66 5.72 -1.96
CA VAL A 38 -0.80 5.42 -0.82
C VAL A 38 -0.62 6.65 0.07
N ARG A 39 -0.44 7.85 -0.51
CA ARG A 39 -0.33 9.10 0.25
C ARG A 39 -1.59 9.40 1.06
N ALA A 40 -2.77 9.13 0.50
CA ALA A 40 -4.04 9.37 1.19
C ALA A 40 -4.24 8.47 2.42
N VAL A 41 -3.74 7.24 2.38
CA VAL A 41 -3.90 6.26 3.48
C VAL A 41 -2.66 6.07 4.33
N ARG A 42 -1.59 6.86 4.15
CA ARG A 42 -0.27 6.65 4.77
C ARG A 42 -0.27 6.38 6.27
N GLY A 43 -1.16 7.04 7.02
CA GLY A 43 -1.26 6.88 8.48
C GLY A 43 -1.96 5.60 8.94
N GLN A 44 -2.53 4.83 8.00
CA GLN A 44 -3.17 3.55 8.24
C GLN A 44 -2.26 2.38 7.82
N LEU A 45 -1.08 2.66 7.26
CA LEU A 45 -0.21 1.65 6.67
C LEU A 45 0.84 1.19 7.68
N GLU A 46 0.99 -0.12 7.80
CA GLU A 46 2.07 -0.74 8.56
C GLU A 46 3.28 -0.95 7.65
N TRP A 47 4.09 0.11 7.52
CA TRP A 47 5.24 0.12 6.60
C TRP A 47 6.22 -1.05 6.76
N PRO A 48 6.59 -1.50 7.97
CA PRO A 48 7.47 -2.65 8.12
C PRO A 48 6.88 -3.94 7.52
N LEU A 49 5.58 -4.18 7.75
CA LEU A 49 4.88 -5.35 7.23
C LEU A 49 4.80 -5.32 5.70
N ILE A 50 4.52 -4.16 5.11
CA ILE A 50 4.49 -4.00 3.65
C ILE A 50 5.86 -4.34 3.06
N ARG A 51 6.94 -3.80 3.63
CA ARG A 51 8.32 -4.06 3.15
C ARG A 51 8.68 -5.53 3.21
N GLU A 52 8.40 -6.19 4.33
CA GLU A 52 8.66 -7.63 4.48
C GLU A 52 7.87 -8.42 3.43
N ALA A 53 6.57 -8.15 3.33
CA ALA A 53 5.66 -8.86 2.44
C ALA A 53 5.94 -8.65 0.95
N THR A 54 6.61 -7.56 0.56
CA THR A 54 6.93 -7.24 -0.85
C THR A 54 8.43 -7.30 -1.16
N SER A 55 9.25 -7.79 -0.24
CA SER A 55 10.72 -7.79 -0.35
C SER A 55 11.27 -8.50 -1.60
N GLU A 56 10.55 -9.51 -2.10
CA GLU A 56 10.94 -10.25 -3.31
C GLU A 56 10.50 -9.57 -4.63
N ASN A 57 9.70 -8.49 -4.57
CA ASN A 57 9.27 -7.75 -5.76
C ASN A 57 10.13 -6.47 -5.95
N PRO A 58 10.95 -6.39 -7.01
CA PRO A 58 11.83 -5.24 -7.24
C PRO A 58 11.07 -3.95 -7.55
N PHE A 59 9.89 -4.01 -8.18
CA PHE A 59 9.05 -2.84 -8.46
C PHE A 59 8.44 -2.29 -7.18
N ALA A 60 7.97 -3.17 -6.29
CA ALA A 60 7.49 -2.77 -4.98
C ALA A 60 8.61 -2.12 -4.15
N SER A 61 9.81 -2.71 -4.16
CA SER A 61 10.99 -2.14 -3.50
C SER A 61 11.33 -0.74 -4.03
N ALA A 62 11.30 -0.54 -5.36
CA ALA A 62 11.54 0.77 -5.97
C ALA A 62 10.45 1.80 -5.60
N PHE A 63 9.19 1.39 -5.55
CA PHE A 63 8.09 2.25 -5.12
C PHE A 63 8.24 2.67 -3.65
N LEU A 64 8.58 1.73 -2.76
CA LEU A 64 8.76 2.02 -1.33
C LEU A 64 9.95 2.95 -1.08
N TYR A 65 11.04 2.76 -1.82
CA TYR A 65 12.17 3.71 -1.81
C TYR A 65 11.76 5.11 -2.25
N LEU A 66 10.92 5.22 -3.29
CA LEU A 66 10.38 6.51 -3.72
C LEU A 66 9.47 7.13 -2.65
N CYS A 67 8.64 6.32 -1.97
CA CYS A 67 7.83 6.79 -0.85
C CYS A 67 8.69 7.37 0.28
N ASP A 68 9.82 6.73 0.61
CA ASP A 68 10.77 7.23 1.62
C ASP A 68 11.37 8.56 1.18
N SER A 69 11.85 8.63 -0.06
CA SER A 69 12.47 9.83 -0.64
C SER A 69 11.50 11.02 -0.70
N LEU A 70 10.19 10.75 -0.79
CA LEU A 70 9.12 11.76 -0.81
C LEU A 70 8.54 12.06 0.59
N GLY A 71 9.02 11.43 1.66
CA GLY A 71 8.48 11.58 3.02
C GLY A 71 7.04 11.09 3.17
N ILE A 72 6.65 10.09 2.40
CA ILE A 72 5.31 9.47 2.45
C ILE A 72 5.27 8.37 3.51
N SER A 73 6.28 7.50 3.49
CA SER A 73 6.48 6.46 4.49
C SER A 73 7.30 6.98 5.66
N GLU A 74 6.97 6.49 6.84
CA GLU A 74 7.83 6.68 8.00
C GLU A 74 9.05 5.79 7.80
N ASN A 75 10.20 6.44 7.62
CA ASN A 75 11.48 5.75 7.63
C ASN A 75 11.69 5.27 9.08
N PRO A 76 11.89 3.96 9.35
CA PRO A 76 12.47 3.58 10.62
C PRO A 76 13.87 4.20 10.79
#